data_AF-A0A926D5F8-F1
#
_entry.id   AF-A0A926D5F8-F1
#
_cell.length_a   1.000
_cell.length_b   1.000
_cell.length_c   1.000
_cell.angle_alpha   90.00
_cell.angle_beta   90.00
_cell.angle_gamma   90.00
#
_symmetry.space_group_name_H-M   'P 1'
#
loop_
_entity.id
_entity.type
_entity.pdbx_description
1 polymer ?
#
loop_
_entity_poly.entity_id
_entity_poly.type
_entity_poly.pdbx_seq_one_letter_code
_entity_poly.pdbx_strand_id
1 'polypeptide(L)'
;MTVKTYMTTMPNKSGAFLLASRIIWKQGGNIVRVSYNKAVDMHALFLDIRAEEAAHAAIERELRAVGYLSKAACDARVVMVELTIPDVPGAVLPALKVLDRYDINISYINSEENGTGVQHFQMGLLIENPEVIKMLLDDLGELYPIDILEYDDAKIPLDNTIFYIRLASEMRTLFDLPPAETQAFIAEANRILQLLQKSGENPGKVFEYIRRFAHFIADHRGRAFQPEIERIHLSPKVTLHSIQPPCGSNTYVLETDNELVLIDTGYARFWPEMQEIFHTLFDNFENRLSRIYITHPDVDHCGLLSILPAPIHINEKSARFFRRQRQGQPDYREAKGFCYGYTKLNRIISGYAPPPEERMVLMDQNTPEEHGELYPLGSFAVGDLIFDVLEGSGGHVYGEMIFWEREGRAIFTGDNLVNIQGFSPEQAEFNALAPYLMTSVNVDSQKATAIRRELITRITAMEIRTGKSCFICGGHGPLSFLKEGKPVKLG
;
A
#
# COMPACT_ATOMS: atom_id res chain seq x y z
N MET A 1 -1.40 6.45 26.44
CA MET A 1 -1.40 7.55 25.44
C MET A 1 -1.28 6.94 24.05
N THR A 2 -2.05 7.43 23.11
CA THR A 2 -2.12 6.98 21.71
C THR A 2 -1.68 8.09 20.77
N VAL A 3 -1.33 7.76 19.53
CA VAL A 3 -1.08 8.77 18.47
C VAL A 3 -2.26 8.74 17.50
N LYS A 4 -2.84 9.90 17.20
CA LYS A 4 -3.86 10.06 16.15
C LYS A 4 -3.42 11.11 15.13
N THR A 5 -3.71 10.85 13.87
CA THR A 5 -3.45 11.79 12.77
C THR A 5 -4.69 12.63 12.49
N TYR A 6 -4.51 13.94 12.43
CA TYR A 6 -5.54 14.92 12.09
C TYR A 6 -5.15 15.58 10.77
N MET A 7 -6.06 15.55 9.79
CA MET A 7 -5.95 16.36 8.57
C MET A 7 -6.82 17.58 8.76
N THR A 8 -6.20 18.76 8.80
CA THR A 8 -6.87 20.02 9.06
C THR A 8 -6.84 20.94 7.84
N THR A 9 -7.88 21.76 7.67
CA THR A 9 -7.98 22.80 6.65
C THR A 9 -7.78 24.15 7.33
N MET A 10 -6.64 24.77 7.09
CA MET A 10 -6.23 25.99 7.78
C MET A 10 -6.54 27.23 6.94
N PRO A 11 -7.03 28.33 7.53
CA PRO A 11 -7.13 29.61 6.82
C PRO A 11 -5.74 30.11 6.47
N ASN A 12 -5.57 30.70 5.28
CA ASN A 12 -4.31 31.33 4.86
C ASN A 12 -4.13 32.69 5.56
N LYS A 13 -3.92 32.67 6.88
CA LYS A 13 -3.69 33.84 7.73
C LYS A 13 -2.60 33.59 8.78
N SER A 14 -1.94 34.66 9.20
CA SER A 14 -0.93 34.57 10.26
C SER A 14 -1.52 34.00 11.56
N GLY A 15 -0.72 33.18 12.26
CA GLY A 15 -1.11 32.58 13.54
C GLY A 15 -2.06 31.38 13.44
N ALA A 16 -2.39 30.89 12.24
CA ALA A 16 -3.27 29.74 12.08
C ALA A 16 -2.72 28.49 12.80
N PHE A 17 -1.46 28.11 12.55
CA PHE A 17 -0.83 26.97 13.25
C PHE A 17 -0.67 27.19 14.77
N LEU A 18 -0.47 28.44 15.20
CA LEU A 18 -0.41 28.79 16.64
C LEU A 18 -1.74 28.48 17.34
N LEU A 19 -2.87 28.75 16.70
CA LEU A 19 -4.19 28.42 17.25
C LEU A 19 -4.35 26.91 17.44
N ALA A 20 -4.03 26.11 16.42
CA ALA A 20 -4.05 24.65 16.52
C ALA A 20 -3.14 24.16 17.65
N SER A 21 -1.92 24.70 17.74
CA SER A 21 -0.94 24.33 18.76
C SER A 21 -1.41 24.66 20.18
N ARG A 22 -2.09 25.79 20.38
CA ARG A 22 -2.68 26.18 21.69
C ARG A 22 -3.80 25.24 22.11
N ILE A 23 -4.67 24.84 21.18
CA ILE A 23 -5.74 23.86 21.45
C ILE A 23 -5.13 22.53 21.92
N ILE A 24 -4.12 22.05 21.21
CA ILE A 24 -3.46 20.77 21.51
C ILE A 24 -2.77 20.82 22.87
N TRP A 25 -1.97 21.86 23.12
CA TRP A 25 -1.26 22.05 24.39
C TRP A 25 -2.22 22.17 25.59
N LYS A 26 -3.30 22.93 25.44
CA LYS A 26 -4.31 23.14 26.49
C LYS A 26 -4.96 21.82 26.96
N GLN A 27 -5.08 20.85 26.06
CA GLN A 27 -5.65 19.52 26.35
C GLN A 27 -4.59 18.49 26.76
N GLY A 28 -3.32 18.90 26.97
CA GLY A 28 -2.24 18.00 27.34
C GLY A 28 -1.72 17.11 26.20
N GLY A 29 -2.03 17.45 24.94
CA GLY A 29 -1.53 16.75 23.77
C GLY A 29 -0.11 17.20 23.37
N ASN A 30 0.63 16.32 22.71
CA ASN A 30 1.94 16.62 22.12
C ASN A 30 1.95 16.37 20.61
N ILE A 31 2.44 17.32 19.83
CA ILE A 31 2.62 17.15 18.38
C ILE A 31 3.87 16.28 18.15
N VAL A 32 3.71 15.11 17.54
CA VAL A 32 4.81 14.19 17.20
C VAL A 32 5.20 14.25 15.73
N ARG A 33 4.30 14.72 14.87
CA ARG A 33 4.57 15.04 13.47
C ARG A 33 3.72 16.22 13.05
N VAL A 34 4.30 17.10 12.25
CA VAL A 34 3.59 18.15 11.53
C VAL A 34 4.05 18.13 10.08
N SER A 35 3.12 18.24 9.13
CA SER A 35 3.42 18.39 7.71
C SER A 35 2.53 19.46 7.11
N TYR A 36 3.17 20.45 6.50
CA TYR A 36 2.53 21.54 5.81
C TYR A 36 3.36 21.89 4.58
N ASN A 37 2.76 21.82 3.40
CA ASN A 37 3.48 22.07 2.16
C ASN A 37 2.58 22.86 1.20
N LYS A 38 2.78 24.18 1.16
CA LYS A 38 2.05 25.09 0.27
C LYS A 38 2.22 24.78 -1.22
N ALA A 39 3.32 24.11 -1.60
CA ALA A 39 3.54 23.68 -2.98
C ALA A 39 2.70 22.46 -3.35
N VAL A 40 2.05 21.81 -2.39
CA VAL A 40 1.13 20.68 -2.61
C VAL A 40 -0.29 21.05 -2.26
N ASP A 41 -0.52 21.76 -1.15
CA ASP A 41 -1.83 22.27 -0.74
C ASP A 41 -1.63 23.50 0.17
N MET A 42 -2.31 24.62 -0.15
CA MET A 42 -2.17 25.87 0.61
C MET A 42 -2.80 25.81 2.01
N HIS A 43 -3.77 24.91 2.22
CA HIS A 43 -4.63 24.87 3.39
C HIS A 43 -4.46 23.59 4.21
N ALA A 44 -4.06 22.47 3.60
CA ALA A 44 -3.94 21.19 4.30
C ALA A 44 -2.74 21.14 5.25
N LEU A 45 -3.02 20.96 6.53
CA LEU A 45 -2.04 20.74 7.59
C LEU A 45 -2.30 19.37 8.23
N PHE A 46 -1.28 18.52 8.23
CA PHE A 46 -1.32 17.20 8.87
C PHE A 46 -0.63 17.24 10.22
N LEU A 47 -1.31 16.73 11.25
CA LEU A 47 -0.83 16.71 12.63
C LEU A 47 -0.95 15.31 13.21
N ASP A 48 0.16 14.69 13.57
CA ASP A 48 0.12 13.51 14.42
C ASP A 48 0.26 13.98 15.87
N ILE A 49 -0.74 13.67 16.69
CA ILE A 49 -0.83 14.14 18.07
C ILE A 49 -0.78 12.92 18.98
N ARG A 50 0.06 12.96 20.00
CA ARG A 50 0.08 11.99 21.10
C ARG A 50 -0.69 12.54 22.28
N ALA A 51 -1.74 11.86 22.71
CA ALA A 51 -2.54 12.25 23.86
C ALA A 51 -3.23 11.04 24.52
N GLU A 52 -3.95 11.28 25.62
CA GLU A 52 -4.93 10.32 26.14
C GLU A 52 -6.23 10.36 25.33
N GLU A 53 -7.04 9.31 25.41
CA GLU A 53 -8.24 9.19 24.58
C GLU A 53 -9.27 10.31 24.85
N ALA A 54 -9.43 10.70 26.13
CA ALA A 54 -10.28 11.83 26.52
C ALA A 54 -9.74 13.18 25.96
N ALA A 55 -8.42 13.35 25.95
CA ALA A 55 -7.78 14.54 25.38
C ALA A 55 -7.93 14.58 23.85
N HIS A 56 -7.85 13.44 23.16
CA HIS A 56 -8.13 13.37 21.72
C HIS A 56 -9.53 13.86 21.37
N ALA A 57 -10.55 13.43 22.12
CA ALA A 57 -11.93 13.88 21.92
C ALA A 57 -12.08 15.39 22.14
N ALA A 58 -11.41 15.95 23.16
CA ALA A 58 -11.43 17.38 23.44
C ALA A 58 -10.72 18.20 22.35
N ILE A 59 -9.55 17.75 21.88
CA ILE A 59 -8.79 18.36 20.79
C ILE A 59 -9.61 18.37 19.51
N GLU A 60 -10.21 17.24 19.15
CA GLU A 60 -11.03 17.14 17.93
C GLU A 60 -12.21 18.12 17.97
N ARG A 61 -12.92 18.17 19.11
CA ARG A 61 -14.04 19.10 19.30
C ARG A 61 -13.61 20.56 19.16
N GLU A 62 -12.50 20.96 19.80
CA GLU A 62 -12.01 22.34 19.72
C GLU A 62 -11.48 22.69 18.32
N LEU A 63 -10.78 21.78 17.64
CA LEU A 63 -10.36 21.97 16.24
C LEU A 63 -11.56 22.08 15.28
N ARG A 64 -12.62 21.30 15.49
CA ARG A 64 -13.89 21.45 14.74
C ARG A 64 -14.55 22.80 15.02
N ALA A 65 -14.59 23.25 16.28
CA ALA A 65 -15.22 24.51 16.66
C ALA A 65 -14.56 25.74 16.03
N VAL A 66 -13.24 25.69 15.77
CA VAL A 66 -12.52 26.76 15.05
C VAL A 66 -12.51 26.58 13.53
N GLY A 67 -13.22 25.57 13.01
CA GLY A 67 -13.35 25.30 11.58
C GLY A 67 -12.16 24.60 10.93
N TYR A 68 -11.23 24.03 11.71
CA TYR A 68 -10.02 23.40 11.17
C TYR A 68 -10.23 21.95 10.75
N LEU A 69 -11.26 21.29 11.27
CA LEU A 69 -11.66 19.95 10.83
C LEU A 69 -12.97 20.08 10.06
N SER A 70 -12.90 19.90 8.74
CA SER A 70 -14.07 19.88 7.86
C SER A 70 -14.94 18.64 8.10
N LYS A 71 -16.20 18.70 7.63
CA LYS A 71 -17.03 17.49 7.45
C LYS A 71 -16.37 16.61 6.38
N ALA A 72 -16.54 15.30 6.53
CA ALA A 72 -15.92 14.26 5.71
C ALA A 72 -15.93 14.59 4.21
N ALA A 73 -14.81 14.25 3.54
CA ALA A 73 -14.51 14.46 2.13
C ALA A 73 -15.74 14.61 1.21
N CYS A 74 -16.05 15.86 0.83
CA CYS A 74 -16.94 16.15 -0.30
C CYS A 74 -16.44 15.41 -1.54
N ASP A 75 -17.35 14.93 -2.40
CA ASP A 75 -17.07 14.48 -3.77
C ASP A 75 -16.69 15.69 -4.65
N ALA A 76 -15.66 16.43 -4.24
CA ALA A 76 -15.26 17.61 -4.97
C ALA A 76 -14.56 17.20 -6.28
N ARG A 77 -15.09 17.70 -7.38
CA ARG A 77 -14.54 17.55 -8.72
C ARG A 77 -14.00 18.89 -9.19
N VAL A 78 -13.06 18.85 -10.12
CA VAL A 78 -12.67 20.05 -10.84
C VAL A 78 -13.04 19.88 -12.28
N VAL A 79 -13.74 20.86 -12.83
CA VAL A 79 -14.04 20.93 -14.26
C VAL A 79 -13.19 22.04 -14.84
N MET A 80 -12.45 21.73 -15.91
CA MET A 80 -11.71 22.72 -16.67
C MET A 80 -12.60 23.24 -17.81
N VAL A 81 -12.81 24.54 -17.86
CA VAL A 81 -13.64 25.18 -18.88
C VAL A 81 -12.86 26.32 -19.54
N GLU A 82 -13.14 26.57 -20.81
CA GLU A 82 -12.75 27.80 -21.50
C GLU A 82 -14.01 28.60 -21.83
N LEU A 83 -14.07 29.85 -21.35
CA LEU A 83 -15.13 30.79 -21.68
C LEU A 83 -14.59 31.82 -22.68
N THR A 84 -15.27 31.97 -23.81
CA THR A 84 -14.95 33.03 -24.79
C THR A 84 -15.72 34.30 -24.42
N ILE A 85 -15.04 35.26 -23.79
CA ILE A 85 -15.65 36.46 -23.22
C ILE A 85 -15.26 37.69 -24.06
N PRO A 86 -16.21 38.59 -24.42
CA PRO A 86 -15.87 39.83 -25.13
C PRO A 86 -14.86 40.68 -24.37
N ASP A 87 -13.90 41.26 -25.09
CA ASP A 87 -12.85 42.09 -24.51
C ASP A 87 -13.33 43.52 -24.25
N VAL A 88 -14.24 43.65 -23.27
CA VAL A 88 -14.83 44.93 -22.85
C VAL A 88 -14.90 45.03 -21.32
N PRO A 89 -14.89 46.26 -20.76
CA PRO A 89 -14.90 46.44 -19.31
C PRO A 89 -16.05 45.72 -18.61
N GLY A 90 -15.71 44.87 -17.64
CA GLY A 90 -16.67 44.17 -16.80
C GLY A 90 -17.32 42.92 -17.42
N ALA A 91 -16.89 42.51 -18.61
CA ALA A 91 -17.48 41.35 -19.32
C ALA A 91 -17.34 40.02 -18.56
N VAL A 92 -16.39 39.86 -17.65
CA VAL A 92 -16.26 38.64 -16.83
C VAL A 92 -17.27 38.56 -15.67
N LEU A 93 -17.85 39.70 -15.25
CA LEU A 93 -18.70 39.78 -14.05
C LEU A 93 -19.94 38.87 -14.10
N PRO A 94 -20.66 38.72 -15.23
CA PRO A 94 -21.80 37.80 -15.30
C PRO A 94 -21.42 36.35 -15.00
N ALA A 95 -20.30 35.88 -15.54
CA ALA A 95 -19.80 34.52 -15.27
C ALA A 95 -19.43 34.36 -13.79
N LEU A 96 -18.72 35.32 -13.19
CA LEU A 96 -18.37 35.26 -11.75
C LEU A 96 -19.61 35.26 -10.84
N LYS A 97 -20.69 35.97 -11.21
CA LYS A 97 -21.96 35.94 -10.46
C LYS A 97 -22.67 34.59 -10.56
N VAL A 98 -22.52 33.86 -11.67
CA VAL A 98 -23.03 32.49 -11.78
C VAL A 98 -22.21 31.59 -10.84
N LEU A 99 -20.88 31.67 -10.88
CA LEU A 99 -20.01 30.90 -9.98
C LEU A 99 -20.33 31.15 -8.49
N ASP A 100 -20.49 32.41 -8.09
CA ASP A 100 -20.86 32.80 -6.72
C ASP A 100 -22.22 32.23 -6.29
N ARG A 101 -23.22 32.25 -7.19
CA ARG A 101 -24.57 31.71 -6.92
C ARG A 101 -24.56 30.22 -6.62
N TYR A 102 -23.68 29.47 -7.28
CA TYR A 102 -23.52 28.03 -7.09
C TYR A 102 -22.47 27.68 -6.02
N ASP A 103 -21.91 28.67 -5.32
CA ASP A 103 -20.84 28.50 -4.31
C ASP A 103 -19.60 27.78 -4.89
N ILE A 104 -19.24 28.12 -6.14
CA ILE A 104 -18.12 27.50 -6.87
C ILE A 104 -16.84 28.27 -6.63
N ASN A 105 -15.84 27.56 -6.11
CA ASN A 105 -14.49 28.10 -5.94
C ASN A 105 -13.70 27.98 -7.25
N ILE A 106 -12.98 29.06 -7.62
CA ILE A 106 -12.08 29.06 -8.79
C ILE A 106 -10.70 28.61 -8.34
N SER A 107 -10.25 27.47 -8.85
CA SER A 107 -8.94 26.89 -8.54
C SER A 107 -7.83 27.29 -9.50
N TYR A 108 -8.21 27.77 -10.68
CA TYR A 108 -7.27 28.23 -11.69
C TYR A 108 -8.01 29.21 -12.57
N ILE A 109 -7.34 30.27 -12.99
CA ILE A 109 -7.85 31.20 -13.98
C ILE A 109 -6.67 31.77 -14.75
N ASN A 110 -6.77 31.72 -16.08
CA ASN A 110 -5.80 32.34 -16.97
C ASN A 110 -6.54 32.93 -18.17
N SER A 111 -6.14 34.13 -18.58
CA SER A 111 -6.65 34.83 -19.75
C SER A 111 -5.62 35.88 -20.16
N GLU A 112 -5.45 36.08 -21.46
CA GLU A 112 -4.54 37.09 -22.03
C GLU A 112 -5.24 37.84 -23.16
N GLU A 113 -5.02 39.15 -23.23
CA GLU A 113 -5.46 39.98 -24.35
C GLU A 113 -4.62 39.65 -25.59
N ASN A 114 -5.27 39.30 -26.69
CA ASN A 114 -4.61 38.89 -27.93
C ASN A 114 -5.02 39.76 -29.15
N GLY A 115 -5.73 40.87 -28.92
CA GLY A 115 -6.18 41.79 -29.97
C GLY A 115 -7.30 41.26 -30.87
N THR A 116 -7.95 40.16 -30.51
CA THR A 116 -9.05 39.55 -31.31
C THR A 116 -10.44 40.11 -30.97
N GLY A 117 -10.55 41.00 -29.99
CA GLY A 117 -11.82 41.54 -29.49
C GLY A 117 -12.58 40.61 -28.55
N VAL A 118 -12.01 39.42 -28.28
CA VAL A 118 -12.46 38.47 -27.26
C VAL A 118 -11.24 37.99 -26.47
N GLN A 119 -11.48 37.50 -25.27
CA GLN A 119 -10.49 36.86 -24.41
C GLN A 119 -10.97 35.45 -24.05
N HIS A 120 -10.03 34.51 -24.04
CA HIS A 120 -10.27 33.11 -23.69
C HIS A 120 -9.93 32.89 -22.22
N PHE A 121 -10.96 32.82 -21.38
CA PHE A 121 -10.81 32.57 -19.96
C PHE A 121 -10.80 31.08 -19.68
N GLN A 122 -9.61 30.53 -19.46
CA GLN A 122 -9.44 29.17 -19.00
C GLN A 122 -9.59 29.14 -17.48
N MET A 123 -10.57 28.38 -16.98
CA MET A 123 -10.91 28.32 -15.56
C MET A 123 -10.99 26.88 -15.06
N GLY A 124 -10.33 26.61 -13.93
CA GLY A 124 -10.56 25.41 -13.13
C GLY A 124 -11.60 25.70 -12.07
N LEU A 125 -12.74 24.99 -12.13
CA LEU A 125 -13.87 25.18 -11.23
C LEU A 125 -13.94 24.03 -10.24
N LEU A 126 -13.80 24.31 -8.94
CA LEU A 126 -13.95 23.34 -7.86
C LEU A 126 -15.43 23.21 -7.48
N ILE A 127 -15.98 22.01 -7.70
CA ILE A 127 -17.40 21.72 -7.54
C ILE A 127 -17.54 20.62 -6.50
N GLU A 128 -17.99 20.97 -5.30
CA GLU A 128 -18.17 20.03 -4.18
C GLU A 128 -19.41 19.14 -4.30
N ASN A 129 -20.42 19.59 -5.06
CA ASN A 129 -21.64 18.85 -5.35
C ASN A 129 -21.72 18.50 -6.86
N PRO A 130 -21.45 17.26 -7.28
CA PRO A 130 -21.52 16.87 -8.68
C PRO A 130 -22.87 17.10 -9.36
N GLU A 131 -23.97 17.16 -8.60
CA GLU A 131 -25.32 17.37 -9.14
C GLU A 131 -25.49 18.77 -9.76
N VAL A 132 -24.72 19.77 -9.30
CA VAL A 132 -24.83 21.15 -9.82
C VAL A 132 -24.05 21.38 -11.11
N ILE A 133 -23.19 20.44 -11.52
CA ILE A 133 -22.29 20.60 -12.69
C ILE A 133 -23.08 20.96 -13.94
N LYS A 134 -24.16 20.21 -14.22
CA LYS A 134 -24.94 20.43 -15.43
C LYS A 134 -25.59 21.82 -15.43
N MET A 135 -26.26 22.18 -14.34
CA MET A 135 -26.92 23.48 -14.19
C MET A 135 -25.92 24.64 -14.28
N LEU A 136 -24.74 24.47 -13.68
CA LEU A 136 -23.66 25.43 -13.73
C LEU A 136 -23.17 25.67 -15.17
N LEU A 137 -22.90 24.59 -15.92
CA LEU A 137 -22.41 24.69 -17.29
C LEU A 137 -23.47 25.25 -18.24
N ASP A 138 -24.74 24.88 -18.05
CA ASP A 138 -25.87 25.43 -18.80
C ASP A 138 -25.99 26.96 -18.57
N ASP A 139 -25.99 27.41 -17.30
CA ASP A 139 -26.08 28.84 -16.94
C ASP A 139 -24.87 29.65 -17.46
N LEU A 140 -23.67 29.06 -17.48
CA LEU A 140 -22.48 29.70 -18.07
C LEU A 140 -22.57 29.76 -19.61
N GLY A 141 -23.07 28.69 -20.23
CA GLY A 141 -23.28 28.58 -21.68
C GLY A 141 -24.32 29.53 -22.23
N GLU A 142 -25.31 29.96 -21.42
CA GLU A 142 -26.26 31.02 -21.78
C GLU A 142 -25.59 32.41 -21.90
N LEU A 143 -24.49 32.63 -21.18
CA LEU A 143 -23.78 33.91 -21.15
C LEU A 143 -22.69 33.99 -22.22
N TYR A 144 -21.88 32.93 -22.33
CA TYR A 144 -20.70 32.88 -23.19
C TYR A 144 -20.54 31.50 -23.84
N PRO A 145 -19.96 31.41 -25.04
CA PRO A 145 -19.48 30.13 -25.57
C PRO A 145 -18.54 29.47 -24.57
N ILE A 146 -18.81 28.19 -24.28
CA ILE A 146 -18.09 27.38 -23.30
C ILE A 146 -17.58 26.10 -23.95
N ASP A 147 -16.30 25.82 -23.76
CA ASP A 147 -15.67 24.55 -24.11
C ASP A 147 -15.19 23.84 -22.83
N ILE A 148 -15.45 22.54 -22.73
CA ILE A 148 -14.92 21.71 -21.63
C ILE A 148 -13.57 21.18 -22.09
N LEU A 149 -12.51 21.48 -21.35
CA LEU A 149 -11.16 21.05 -21.69
C LEU A 149 -10.85 19.70 -21.03
N GLU A 150 -10.17 18.82 -21.76
CA GLU A 150 -9.51 17.66 -21.16
C GLU A 150 -8.33 18.16 -20.30
N TYR A 151 -8.34 17.76 -19.04
CA TYR A 151 -7.36 18.22 -18.07
C TYR A 151 -6.14 17.29 -18.04
N ASP A 152 -4.96 17.89 -18.22
CA ASP A 152 -3.65 17.22 -18.14
C ASP A 152 -2.88 17.76 -16.91
N ASP A 153 -2.72 16.92 -15.89
CA ASP A 153 -1.98 17.18 -14.63
C ASP A 153 -0.56 17.74 -14.90
N ALA A 154 0.05 17.47 -16.07
CA ALA A 154 1.39 17.92 -16.42
C ALA A 154 1.46 19.32 -17.05
N LYS A 155 0.34 19.87 -17.56
CA LYS A 155 0.32 21.12 -18.36
C LYS A 155 -0.29 22.31 -17.63
N ILE A 156 -1.28 22.11 -16.76
CA ILE A 156 -1.97 23.21 -16.05
C ILE A 156 -1.92 22.95 -14.53
N PRO A 157 -1.04 23.65 -13.78
CA PRO A 157 -1.04 23.56 -12.34
C PRO A 157 -2.28 24.25 -11.80
N LEU A 158 -3.22 23.46 -11.29
CA LEU A 158 -4.37 23.96 -10.54
C LEU A 158 -3.94 24.41 -9.14
N ASP A 159 -4.81 25.14 -8.44
CA ASP A 159 -4.64 25.38 -7.02
C ASP A 159 -4.41 24.04 -6.29
N ASN A 160 -3.20 23.97 -5.73
CA ASN A 160 -2.68 22.95 -4.82
C ASN A 160 -3.72 22.48 -3.78
N THR A 161 -4.63 23.34 -3.35
CA THR A 161 -5.73 23.05 -2.40
C THR A 161 -6.62 21.86 -2.77
N ILE A 162 -6.63 21.44 -4.03
CA ILE A 162 -7.54 20.39 -4.53
C ILE A 162 -6.84 19.04 -4.72
N PHE A 163 -5.52 19.02 -4.59
CA PHE A 163 -4.71 17.85 -4.85
C PHE A 163 -5.15 16.64 -4.00
N TYR A 164 -5.21 16.82 -2.68
CA TYR A 164 -5.59 15.75 -1.75
C TYR A 164 -7.06 15.35 -1.88
N ILE A 165 -7.94 16.28 -2.28
CA ILE A 165 -9.36 15.99 -2.48
C ILE A 165 -9.55 15.09 -3.70
N ARG A 166 -8.84 15.37 -4.80
CA ARG A 166 -8.86 14.53 -5.99
C ARG A 166 -8.29 13.14 -5.71
N LEU A 167 -7.13 13.07 -5.06
CA LEU A 167 -6.54 11.79 -4.66
C LEU A 167 -7.51 11.01 -3.76
N ALA A 168 -8.20 11.68 -2.83
CA ALA A 168 -9.20 11.05 -1.97
C ALA A 168 -10.38 10.49 -2.77
N SER A 169 -10.93 11.29 -3.69
CA SER A 169 -12.05 10.89 -4.56
C SER A 169 -11.66 9.74 -5.47
N GLU A 170 -10.46 9.78 -6.05
CA GLU A 170 -9.90 8.74 -6.91
C GLU A 170 -9.81 7.41 -6.15
N MET A 171 -9.16 7.40 -4.98
CA MET A 171 -8.99 6.18 -4.18
C MET A 171 -10.30 5.64 -3.62
N ARG A 172 -11.23 6.54 -3.22
CA ARG A 172 -12.59 6.15 -2.82
C ARG A 172 -13.32 5.45 -3.95
N THR A 173 -13.19 5.94 -5.19
CA THR A 173 -13.82 5.33 -6.36
C THR A 173 -13.15 4.00 -6.72
N LEU A 174 -11.83 3.94 -6.65
CA LEU A 174 -11.05 2.77 -7.05
C LEU A 174 -11.26 1.56 -6.12
N PHE A 175 -11.44 1.80 -4.81
CA PHE A 175 -11.51 0.74 -3.82
C PHE A 175 -12.77 0.77 -2.94
N ASP A 176 -13.76 1.60 -3.25
CA ASP A 176 -14.97 1.80 -2.44
C ASP A 176 -14.65 2.16 -0.97
N LEU A 177 -13.60 2.97 -0.75
CA LEU A 177 -13.10 3.25 0.60
C LEU A 177 -14.11 4.06 1.42
N PRO A 178 -14.39 3.65 2.68
CA PRO A 178 -15.12 4.49 3.62
C PRO A 178 -14.38 5.81 3.91
N PRO A 179 -15.07 6.90 4.30
CA PRO A 179 -14.43 8.20 4.51
C PRO A 179 -13.25 8.19 5.51
N ALA A 180 -13.32 7.36 6.55
CA ALA A 180 -12.24 7.21 7.53
C ALA A 180 -10.97 6.58 6.92
N GLU A 181 -11.14 5.57 6.06
CA GLU A 181 -10.03 4.92 5.36
C GLU A 181 -9.47 5.82 4.26
N THR A 182 -10.32 6.57 3.55
CA THR A 182 -9.87 7.59 2.60
C THR A 182 -9.01 8.64 3.29
N GLN A 183 -9.43 9.13 4.47
CA GLN A 183 -8.63 10.10 5.24
C GLN A 183 -7.30 9.50 5.72
N ALA A 184 -7.32 8.25 6.17
CA ALA A 184 -6.11 7.52 6.55
C ALA A 184 -5.16 7.37 5.35
N PHE A 185 -5.68 7.02 4.17
CA PHE A 185 -4.90 6.92 2.93
C PHE A 185 -4.17 8.24 2.64
N ILE A 186 -4.89 9.36 2.68
CA ILE A 186 -4.33 10.69 2.39
C ILE A 186 -3.26 11.07 3.42
N ALA A 187 -3.49 10.79 4.70
CA ALA A 187 -2.53 11.03 5.75
C ALA A 187 -1.21 10.25 5.54
N GLU A 188 -1.30 9.00 5.11
CA GLU A 188 -0.13 8.14 4.89
C GLU A 188 0.56 8.44 3.56
N ALA A 189 -0.17 8.83 2.51
CA ALA A 189 0.39 9.38 1.28
C ALA A 189 1.21 10.65 1.57
N ASN A 190 0.69 11.56 2.40
CA ASN A 190 1.46 12.74 2.87
C ASN A 190 2.69 12.33 3.70
N ARG A 191 2.62 11.26 4.50
CA ARG A 191 3.78 10.77 5.27
C ARG A 191 4.88 10.27 4.36
N ILE A 192 4.54 9.53 3.30
CA ILE A 192 5.49 9.08 2.27
C ILE A 192 6.11 10.29 1.57
N LEU A 193 5.30 11.28 1.19
CA LEU A 193 5.80 12.53 0.62
C LEU A 193 6.82 13.19 1.56
N GLN A 194 6.48 13.36 2.83
CA GLN A 194 7.37 14.00 3.80
C GLN A 194 8.67 13.23 4.01
N LEU A 195 8.65 11.90 3.91
CA LEU A 195 9.84 11.06 3.93
C LEU A 195 10.73 11.34 2.70
N LEU A 196 10.17 11.22 1.49
CA LEU A 196 10.91 11.31 0.25
C LEU A 196 11.38 12.73 -0.08
N GLN A 197 10.67 13.75 0.40
CA GLN A 197 11.11 15.15 0.30
C GLN A 197 12.42 15.43 1.02
N LYS A 198 12.77 14.66 2.07
CA LYS A 198 14.09 14.77 2.72
C LYS A 198 15.24 14.43 1.76
N SER A 199 14.95 13.63 0.73
CA SER A 199 15.88 13.26 -0.33
C SER A 199 15.73 14.13 -1.58
N GLY A 200 14.91 15.19 -1.53
CA GLY A 200 14.71 16.12 -2.66
C GLY A 200 13.69 15.67 -3.71
N GLU A 201 12.92 14.61 -3.46
CA GLU A 201 11.90 14.13 -4.40
C GLU A 201 10.75 15.16 -4.55
N ASN A 202 10.25 15.30 -5.78
CA ASN A 202 9.14 16.21 -6.11
C ASN A 202 7.79 15.56 -5.74
N PRO A 203 6.83 16.32 -5.18
CA PRO A 203 5.47 15.82 -4.89
C PRO A 203 4.80 15.05 -6.02
N GLY A 204 4.81 15.57 -7.26
CA GLY A 204 4.13 14.96 -8.39
C GLY A 204 4.59 13.53 -8.63
N LYS A 205 5.91 13.29 -8.61
CA LYS A 205 6.50 11.97 -8.78
C LYS A 205 6.14 11.02 -7.62
N VAL A 206 6.15 11.50 -6.38
CA VAL A 206 5.78 10.66 -5.23
C VAL A 206 4.34 10.19 -5.35
N PHE A 207 3.42 11.10 -5.66
CA PHE A 207 2.01 10.75 -5.80
C PHE A 207 1.71 9.94 -7.06
N GLU A 208 2.46 10.14 -8.14
CA GLU A 208 2.41 9.27 -9.31
C GLU A 208 2.74 7.82 -8.92
N TYR A 209 3.79 7.57 -8.14
CA TYR A 209 4.11 6.22 -7.68
C TYR A 209 3.04 5.64 -6.74
N ILE A 210 2.42 6.47 -5.89
CA ILE A 210 1.30 6.05 -5.03
C ILE A 210 0.08 5.67 -5.89
N ARG A 211 -0.26 6.48 -6.90
CA ARG A 211 -1.33 6.20 -7.86
C ARG A 211 -1.03 4.93 -8.66
N ARG A 212 0.19 4.78 -9.17
CA ARG A 212 0.62 3.57 -9.88
C ARG A 212 0.46 2.34 -9.01
N PHE A 213 0.84 2.39 -7.73
CA PHE A 213 0.61 1.27 -6.82
C PHE A 213 -0.88 0.92 -6.67
N ALA A 214 -1.73 1.93 -6.45
CA ALA A 214 -3.17 1.73 -6.33
C ALA A 214 -3.80 1.17 -7.62
N HIS A 215 -3.56 1.83 -8.75
CA HIS A 215 -4.08 1.41 -10.05
C HIS A 215 -3.57 0.03 -10.45
N PHE A 216 -2.31 -0.29 -10.21
CA PHE A 216 -1.79 -1.61 -10.53
C PHE A 216 -2.55 -2.72 -9.80
N ILE A 217 -2.86 -2.56 -8.50
CA ILE A 217 -3.68 -3.53 -7.75
C ILE A 217 -5.12 -3.57 -8.29
N ALA A 218 -5.70 -2.43 -8.65
CA ALA A 218 -7.09 -2.37 -9.13
C ALA A 218 -7.27 -2.94 -10.54
N ASP A 219 -6.35 -2.63 -11.45
CA ASP A 219 -6.38 -2.98 -12.87
C ASP A 219 -6.08 -4.45 -13.11
N HIS A 220 -5.38 -5.12 -12.19
CA HIS A 220 -5.07 -6.55 -12.27
C HIS A 220 -6.08 -7.43 -11.52
N ARG A 221 -7.37 -7.01 -11.46
CA ARG A 221 -8.46 -7.78 -10.86
C ARG A 221 -9.37 -8.44 -11.89
N GLY A 222 -10.18 -9.38 -11.44
CA GLY A 222 -11.10 -10.15 -12.30
C GLY A 222 -10.36 -10.82 -13.45
N ARG A 223 -10.79 -10.59 -14.69
CA ARG A 223 -10.20 -11.23 -15.89
C ARG A 223 -8.75 -10.81 -16.18
N ALA A 224 -8.31 -9.68 -15.63
CA ALA A 224 -6.93 -9.20 -15.75
C ALA A 224 -5.99 -9.84 -14.70
N PHE A 225 -6.54 -10.52 -13.70
CA PHE A 225 -5.74 -11.32 -12.77
C PHE A 225 -5.28 -12.60 -13.47
N GLN A 226 -4.08 -12.55 -14.06
CA GLN A 226 -3.50 -13.65 -14.83
C GLN A 226 -2.19 -14.13 -14.19
N PRO A 227 -2.27 -14.94 -13.11
CA PRO A 227 -1.07 -15.47 -12.48
C PRO A 227 -0.41 -16.54 -13.35
N GLU A 228 0.93 -16.59 -13.34
CA GLU A 228 1.66 -17.77 -13.80
C GLU A 228 1.51 -18.88 -12.74
N ILE A 229 1.12 -20.09 -13.17
CA ILE A 229 0.95 -21.24 -12.28
C ILE A 229 1.91 -22.35 -12.70
N GLU A 230 2.87 -22.65 -11.84
CA GLU A 230 3.82 -23.75 -12.04
C GLU A 230 3.48 -24.93 -11.14
N ARG A 231 3.62 -26.16 -11.66
CA ARG A 231 3.37 -27.40 -10.93
C ARG A 231 4.59 -28.31 -10.98
N ILE A 232 5.10 -28.70 -9.82
CA ILE A 232 6.29 -29.56 -9.69
C ILE A 232 6.02 -30.70 -8.72
N HIS A 233 6.45 -31.92 -9.05
CA HIS A 233 6.43 -33.03 -8.10
C HIS A 233 7.71 -33.00 -7.26
N LEU A 234 7.58 -32.72 -5.96
CA LEU A 234 8.71 -32.78 -5.03
C LEU A 234 8.99 -34.22 -4.61
N SER A 235 7.94 -35.04 -4.52
CA SER A 235 8.01 -36.47 -4.29
C SER A 235 6.84 -37.18 -5.00
N PRO A 236 6.78 -38.53 -4.99
CA PRO A 236 5.60 -39.24 -5.46
C PRO A 236 4.29 -38.92 -4.70
N LYS A 237 4.38 -38.32 -3.50
CA LYS A 237 3.22 -38.01 -2.64
C LYS A 237 2.93 -36.52 -2.48
N VAL A 238 3.86 -35.65 -2.89
CA VAL A 238 3.75 -34.20 -2.69
C VAL A 238 3.98 -33.46 -4.00
N THR A 239 2.96 -32.73 -4.42
CA THR A 239 3.01 -31.78 -5.54
C THR A 239 3.08 -30.36 -4.99
N LEU A 240 4.03 -29.57 -5.47
CA LEU A 240 4.09 -28.13 -5.26
C LEU A 240 3.38 -27.41 -6.41
N HIS A 241 2.44 -26.52 -6.06
CA HIS A 241 1.87 -25.53 -6.97
C HIS A 241 2.37 -24.15 -6.56
N SER A 242 2.91 -23.39 -7.51
CA SER A 242 3.37 -22.00 -7.33
C SER A 242 2.45 -21.08 -8.11
N ILE A 243 1.60 -20.33 -7.41
CA ILE A 243 0.71 -19.33 -8.00
C ILE A 243 1.40 -17.98 -7.89
N GLN A 244 1.65 -17.34 -9.04
CA GLN A 244 2.49 -16.15 -9.16
C GLN A 244 1.69 -14.99 -9.78
N PRO A 245 1.04 -14.16 -8.96
CA PRO A 245 0.27 -13.02 -9.46
C PRO A 245 1.12 -11.99 -10.22
N PRO A 246 0.52 -11.19 -11.10
CA PRO A 246 1.19 -10.07 -11.79
C PRO A 246 1.72 -9.03 -10.80
N CYS A 247 1.04 -8.85 -9.66
CA CYS A 247 1.47 -7.98 -8.57
C CYS A 247 2.51 -8.63 -7.64
N GLY A 248 3.16 -9.72 -8.07
CA GLY A 248 4.04 -10.53 -7.23
C GLY A 248 3.27 -11.24 -6.11
N SER A 249 3.97 -11.58 -5.03
CA SER A 249 3.38 -12.07 -3.78
C SER A 249 2.80 -13.47 -3.94
N ASN A 250 3.73 -14.40 -4.13
CA ASN A 250 3.45 -15.78 -4.48
C ASN A 250 2.63 -16.48 -3.39
N THR A 251 1.76 -17.40 -3.82
CA THR A 251 1.11 -18.36 -2.94
C THR A 251 1.54 -19.75 -3.35
N TYR A 252 2.12 -20.49 -2.41
CA TYR A 252 2.54 -21.86 -2.63
C TYR A 252 1.55 -22.83 -2.00
N VAL A 253 1.20 -23.89 -2.72
CA VAL A 253 0.35 -24.97 -2.22
C VAL A 253 1.10 -26.29 -2.33
N LEU A 254 1.38 -26.90 -1.19
CA LEU A 254 1.86 -28.28 -1.10
C LEU A 254 0.65 -29.20 -1.01
N GLU A 255 0.42 -29.96 -2.07
CA GLU A 255 -0.70 -30.86 -2.22
C GLU A 255 -0.28 -32.32 -1.98
N THR A 256 -1.09 -33.01 -1.18
CA THR A 256 -1.09 -34.47 -1.02
C THR A 256 -2.50 -35.02 -1.22
N ASP A 257 -2.67 -36.34 -1.28
CA ASP A 257 -4.00 -36.97 -1.38
C ASP A 257 -4.98 -36.53 -0.27
N ASN A 258 -4.45 -36.20 0.92
CA ASN A 258 -5.27 -35.96 2.12
C ASN A 258 -5.37 -34.49 2.52
N GLU A 259 -4.40 -33.66 2.12
CA GLU A 259 -4.29 -32.29 2.61
C GLU A 259 -3.65 -31.31 1.62
N LEU A 260 -4.00 -30.03 1.81
CA LEU A 260 -3.39 -28.86 1.20
C LEU A 260 -2.75 -28.02 2.30
N VAL A 261 -1.47 -27.69 2.11
CA VAL A 261 -0.70 -26.81 3.00
C VAL A 261 -0.27 -25.59 2.22
N LEU A 262 -0.65 -24.41 2.69
CA LEU A 262 -0.28 -23.15 2.07
C LEU A 262 0.99 -22.59 2.69
N ILE A 263 1.84 -21.96 1.86
CA ILE A 263 2.95 -21.13 2.30
C ILE A 263 2.78 -19.76 1.63
N ASP A 264 2.60 -18.73 2.46
CA ASP A 264 2.17 -17.38 2.06
C ASP A 264 0.82 -17.36 1.33
N THR A 265 0.23 -16.17 1.18
CA THR A 265 -1.17 -16.02 0.77
C THR A 265 -1.48 -14.79 -0.11
N GLY A 266 -0.48 -14.04 -0.58
CA GLY A 266 -0.75 -12.90 -1.46
C GLY A 266 -1.50 -11.75 -0.77
N TYR A 267 -2.15 -10.89 -1.57
CA TYR A 267 -2.97 -9.76 -1.10
C TYR A 267 -4.44 -10.12 -0.86
N ALA A 268 -5.08 -9.46 0.12
CA ALA A 268 -6.47 -9.70 0.46
C ALA A 268 -7.46 -9.31 -0.65
N ARG A 269 -7.15 -8.25 -1.42
CA ARG A 269 -7.99 -7.74 -2.51
C ARG A 269 -8.21 -8.75 -3.64
N PHE A 270 -7.29 -9.70 -3.79
CA PHE A 270 -7.35 -10.78 -4.78
C PHE A 270 -8.07 -12.02 -4.26
N TRP A 271 -8.75 -11.96 -3.10
CA TRP A 271 -9.50 -13.10 -2.57
C TRP A 271 -10.48 -13.71 -3.59
N PRO A 272 -11.34 -12.94 -4.29
CA PRO A 272 -12.27 -13.53 -5.27
C PRO A 272 -11.55 -14.34 -6.37
N GLU A 273 -10.44 -13.80 -6.88
CA GLU A 273 -9.66 -14.41 -7.95
C GLU A 273 -8.87 -15.64 -7.46
N MET A 274 -8.25 -15.54 -6.28
CA MET A 274 -7.56 -16.66 -5.64
C MET A 274 -8.52 -17.78 -5.25
N GLN A 275 -9.74 -17.44 -4.81
CA GLN A 275 -10.78 -18.42 -4.51
C GLN A 275 -11.14 -19.23 -5.77
N GLU A 276 -11.33 -18.57 -6.92
CA GLU A 276 -11.60 -19.25 -8.19
C GLU A 276 -10.47 -20.19 -8.60
N ILE A 277 -9.21 -19.75 -8.44
CA ILE A 277 -8.03 -20.58 -8.71
C ILE A 277 -7.99 -21.80 -7.78
N PHE A 278 -8.20 -21.62 -6.48
CA PHE A 278 -8.19 -22.73 -5.52
C PHE A 278 -9.26 -23.78 -5.86
N HIS A 279 -10.47 -23.36 -6.20
CA HIS A 279 -11.55 -24.29 -6.58
C HIS A 279 -11.30 -24.97 -7.93
N THR A 280 -10.56 -24.32 -8.83
CA THR A 280 -10.22 -24.88 -10.14
C THR A 280 -9.09 -25.90 -10.05
N LEU A 281 -8.09 -25.62 -9.19
CA LEU A 281 -6.91 -26.47 -9.04
C LEU A 281 -7.14 -27.64 -8.08
N PHE A 282 -7.96 -27.44 -7.05
CA PHE A 282 -8.08 -28.38 -5.93
C PHE A 282 -9.52 -28.77 -5.66
N ASP A 283 -9.83 -30.04 -5.90
CA ASP A 283 -11.10 -30.62 -5.48
C ASP A 283 -11.25 -30.55 -3.96
N ASN A 284 -12.43 -30.12 -3.50
CA ASN A 284 -12.79 -30.05 -2.08
C ASN A 284 -11.80 -29.21 -1.24
N PHE A 285 -11.36 -28.07 -1.79
CA PHE A 285 -10.37 -27.16 -1.20
C PHE A 285 -10.63 -26.86 0.28
N GLU A 286 -11.86 -26.49 0.64
CA GLU A 286 -12.23 -26.07 2.00
C GLU A 286 -11.95 -27.14 3.05
N ASN A 287 -12.19 -28.40 2.70
CA ASN A 287 -12.03 -29.52 3.63
C ASN A 287 -10.58 -30.06 3.62
N ARG A 288 -9.83 -29.84 2.54
CA ARG A 288 -8.43 -30.28 2.43
C ARG A 288 -7.43 -29.26 2.96
N LEU A 289 -7.78 -27.97 2.99
CA LEU A 289 -6.93 -26.93 3.54
C LEU A 289 -6.70 -27.18 5.05
N SER A 290 -5.53 -27.70 5.39
CA SER A 290 -5.26 -28.17 6.75
C SER A 290 -4.52 -27.15 7.60
N ARG A 291 -3.62 -26.36 7.01
CA ARG A 291 -2.81 -25.34 7.68
C ARG A 291 -2.13 -24.38 6.71
N ILE A 292 -1.75 -23.21 7.21
CA ILE A 292 -1.04 -22.16 6.48
C ILE A 292 0.24 -21.83 7.24
N TYR A 293 1.35 -21.72 6.53
CA TYR A 293 2.60 -21.17 7.03
C TYR A 293 2.88 -19.83 6.34
N ILE A 294 3.64 -18.96 6.98
CA ILE A 294 4.10 -17.71 6.37
C ILE A 294 5.61 -17.65 6.40
N THR A 295 6.22 -17.15 5.35
CA THR A 295 7.64 -16.82 5.37
C THR A 295 7.86 -15.59 6.23
N HIS A 296 6.98 -14.59 6.18
CA HIS A 296 7.11 -13.39 7.00
C HIS A 296 5.80 -12.58 7.04
N PRO A 297 5.63 -11.64 7.99
CA PRO A 297 4.32 -11.02 8.26
C PRO A 297 3.97 -9.83 7.34
N ASP A 298 4.62 -9.68 6.20
CA ASP A 298 4.30 -8.59 5.28
C ASP A 298 2.94 -8.81 4.64
N VAL A 299 2.27 -7.68 4.37
CA VAL A 299 0.87 -7.63 3.95
C VAL A 299 0.60 -8.46 2.69
N ASP A 300 1.59 -8.49 1.82
CA ASP A 300 1.50 -9.17 0.54
C ASP A 300 1.84 -10.67 0.66
N HIS A 301 2.41 -11.12 1.76
CA HIS A 301 2.53 -12.55 2.07
C HIS A 301 1.38 -13.06 2.93
N CYS A 302 0.64 -12.16 3.58
CA CYS A 302 -0.28 -12.46 4.66
C CYS A 302 -1.72 -11.98 4.42
N GLY A 303 -2.06 -11.55 3.20
CA GLY A 303 -3.34 -10.93 2.87
C GLY A 303 -4.54 -11.78 3.19
N LEU A 304 -4.53 -13.06 2.79
CA LEU A 304 -5.70 -13.94 2.96
C LEU A 304 -5.78 -14.62 4.32
N LEU A 305 -4.82 -14.39 5.23
CA LEU A 305 -4.83 -15.03 6.56
C LEU A 305 -6.05 -14.65 7.40
N SER A 306 -6.63 -13.46 7.17
CA SER A 306 -7.87 -13.05 7.84
C SER A 306 -9.11 -13.75 7.25
N ILE A 307 -9.00 -14.35 6.06
CA ILE A 307 -10.12 -14.92 5.31
C ILE A 307 -10.10 -16.46 5.38
N LEU A 308 -8.95 -17.08 5.10
CA LEU A 308 -8.82 -18.54 4.95
C LEU A 308 -9.00 -19.33 6.26
N PRO A 309 -9.94 -20.29 6.35
CA PRO A 309 -10.38 -20.89 7.62
C PRO A 309 -9.46 -22.01 8.13
N ALA A 310 -8.14 -21.76 8.24
CA ALA A 310 -7.17 -22.76 8.69
C ALA A 310 -6.22 -22.24 9.78
N PRO A 311 -5.60 -23.12 10.59
CA PRO A 311 -4.54 -22.75 11.52
C PRO A 311 -3.36 -22.08 10.82
N ILE A 312 -2.84 -21.01 11.42
CA ILE A 312 -1.78 -20.16 10.89
C ILE A 312 -0.52 -20.39 11.72
N HIS A 313 0.43 -21.14 11.16
CA HIS A 313 1.66 -21.53 11.82
C HIS A 313 2.74 -20.46 11.63
N ILE A 314 3.21 -19.90 12.75
CA ILE A 314 4.10 -18.74 12.80
C ILE A 314 5.09 -18.84 13.95
N ASN A 315 6.16 -18.05 13.92
CA ASN A 315 7.00 -17.82 15.09
C ASN A 315 6.40 -16.75 16.03
N GLU A 316 6.87 -16.70 17.27
CA GLU A 316 6.42 -15.75 18.29
C GLU A 316 6.67 -14.30 17.83
N LYS A 317 7.74 -14.03 17.08
CA LYS A 317 8.03 -12.67 16.55
C LYS A 317 6.95 -12.21 15.57
N SER A 318 6.53 -13.05 14.62
CA SER A 318 5.42 -12.75 13.71
C SER A 318 4.08 -12.70 14.45
N ALA A 319 3.87 -13.53 15.47
CA ALA A 319 2.66 -13.44 16.30
C ALA A 319 2.56 -12.08 17.01
N ARG A 320 3.67 -11.60 17.60
CA ARG A 320 3.74 -10.26 18.20
C ARG A 320 3.52 -9.16 17.17
N PHE A 321 4.02 -9.32 15.94
CA PHE A 321 3.75 -8.38 14.85
C PHE A 321 2.24 -8.19 14.64
N PHE A 322 1.49 -9.28 14.46
CA PHE A 322 0.04 -9.20 14.26
C PHE A 322 -0.72 -8.71 15.50
N ARG A 323 -0.33 -9.14 16.71
CA ARG A 323 -0.92 -8.66 17.97
C ARG A 323 -0.79 -7.14 18.10
N ARG A 324 0.36 -6.57 17.75
CA ARG A 324 0.58 -5.10 17.75
C ARG A 324 -0.37 -4.41 16.77
N GLN A 325 -0.51 -4.93 15.55
CA GLN A 325 -1.44 -4.37 14.57
C GLN A 325 -2.89 -4.38 15.07
N ARG A 326 -3.34 -5.48 15.70
CA ARG A 326 -4.70 -5.58 16.30
C ARG A 326 -4.92 -4.61 17.45
N GLN A 327 -3.87 -4.33 18.22
CA GLN A 327 -3.89 -3.36 19.31
C GLN A 327 -3.75 -1.90 18.83
N GLY A 328 -3.70 -1.65 17.51
CA GLY A 328 -3.48 -0.32 16.95
C GLY A 328 -2.08 0.24 17.21
N GLN A 329 -1.12 -0.61 17.59
CA GLN A 329 0.26 -0.24 17.82
C GLN A 329 1.09 -0.41 16.54
N PRO A 330 2.15 0.39 16.36
CA PRO A 330 3.11 0.17 15.28
C PRO A 330 3.72 -1.24 15.36
N ASP A 331 3.59 -2.02 14.30
CA ASP A 331 4.32 -3.29 14.13
C ASP A 331 5.83 -3.06 13.92
N TYR A 332 6.61 -4.11 13.65
CA TYR A 332 8.06 -3.99 13.51
C TYR A 332 8.50 -3.20 12.27
N ARG A 333 7.71 -3.21 11.18
CA ARG A 333 7.95 -2.34 10.03
C ARG A 333 7.52 -0.92 10.34
N GLU A 334 6.32 -0.74 10.88
CA GLU A 334 5.79 0.57 11.26
C GLU A 334 6.67 1.25 12.33
N ALA A 335 7.43 0.51 13.14
CA ALA A 335 8.43 1.09 14.05
C ALA A 335 9.59 1.81 13.32
N LYS A 336 9.84 1.51 12.04
CA LYS A 336 10.79 2.23 11.20
C LYS A 336 10.08 3.36 10.46
N GLY A 337 10.52 4.60 10.70
CA GLY A 337 9.88 5.78 10.12
C GLY A 337 9.81 5.79 8.59
N PHE A 338 10.75 5.12 7.90
CA PHE A 338 10.74 5.01 6.44
C PHE A 338 9.73 3.99 5.90
N CYS A 339 9.33 2.99 6.69
CA CYS A 339 8.34 1.99 6.31
C CYS A 339 6.91 2.39 6.69
N TYR A 340 6.72 3.23 7.71
CA TYR A 340 5.40 3.49 8.32
C TYR A 340 4.34 3.87 7.29
N GLY A 341 4.60 4.90 6.49
CA GLY A 341 3.62 5.45 5.53
C GLY A 341 3.23 4.42 4.48
N TYR A 342 4.22 3.78 3.86
CA TYR A 342 3.96 2.72 2.88
C TYR A 342 3.21 1.54 3.49
N THR A 343 3.59 1.07 4.68
CA THR A 343 2.98 -0.13 5.29
C THR A 343 1.50 0.11 5.57
N LYS A 344 1.14 1.26 6.15
CA LYS A 344 -0.28 1.61 6.38
C LYS A 344 -1.04 1.80 5.07
N LEU A 345 -0.43 2.46 4.08
CA LEU A 345 -1.03 2.68 2.78
C LEU A 345 -1.26 1.36 2.03
N ASN A 346 -0.29 0.43 2.07
CA ASN A 346 -0.41 -0.91 1.49
C ASN A 346 -1.58 -1.68 2.13
N ARG A 347 -1.77 -1.59 3.45
CA ARG A 347 -2.91 -2.23 4.12
C ARG A 347 -4.26 -1.74 3.59
N ILE A 348 -4.38 -0.44 3.30
CA ILE A 348 -5.62 0.15 2.75
C ILE A 348 -5.83 -0.33 1.30
N ILE A 349 -4.81 -0.20 0.45
CA ILE A 349 -4.90 -0.60 -0.97
C ILE A 349 -5.23 -2.09 -1.12
N SER A 350 -4.57 -2.93 -0.32
CA SER A 350 -4.75 -4.38 -0.38
C SER A 350 -6.01 -4.89 0.31
N GLY A 351 -6.74 -4.05 1.07
CA GLY A 351 -7.86 -4.49 1.90
C GLY A 351 -7.45 -5.43 3.05
N TYR A 352 -6.21 -5.33 3.52
CA TYR A 352 -5.65 -6.23 4.53
C TYR A 352 -6.24 -5.99 5.93
N ALA A 353 -6.56 -7.10 6.60
CA ALA A 353 -6.85 -7.15 8.02
C ALA A 353 -5.90 -8.11 8.74
N PRO A 354 -5.42 -7.77 9.96
CA PRO A 354 -4.62 -8.70 10.75
C PRO A 354 -5.39 -10.00 11.03
N PRO A 355 -4.73 -11.17 10.96
CA PRO A 355 -5.37 -12.44 11.26
C PRO A 355 -5.87 -12.51 12.71
N PRO A 356 -6.89 -13.33 12.99
CA PRO A 356 -7.40 -13.56 14.33
C PRO A 356 -6.41 -14.39 15.14
N GLU A 357 -6.29 -14.05 16.42
CA GLU A 357 -5.27 -14.60 17.31
C GLU A 357 -5.53 -16.07 17.63
N GLU A 358 -6.79 -16.48 17.71
CA GLU A 358 -7.21 -17.86 17.96
C GLU A 358 -6.83 -18.84 16.84
N ARG A 359 -6.49 -18.35 15.64
CA ARG A 359 -5.98 -19.19 14.54
C ARG A 359 -4.45 -19.35 14.57
N MET A 360 -3.73 -18.57 15.38
CA MET A 360 -2.27 -18.59 15.39
C MET A 360 -1.74 -19.79 16.17
N VAL A 361 -0.82 -20.53 15.56
CA VAL A 361 -0.13 -21.67 16.16
C VAL A 361 1.37 -21.38 16.18
N LEU A 362 1.94 -21.26 17.38
CA LEU A 362 3.37 -20.99 17.54
C LEU A 362 4.20 -22.23 17.19
N MET A 363 5.23 -22.02 16.37
CA MET A 363 6.13 -23.07 15.90
C MET A 363 7.41 -23.17 16.72
N ASP A 364 7.71 -22.14 17.51
CA ASP A 364 8.96 -21.97 18.22
C ASP A 364 8.76 -21.83 19.72
N GLN A 365 9.81 -22.13 20.48
CA GLN A 365 9.86 -21.97 21.93
C GLN A 365 11.23 -21.43 22.33
N ASN A 366 11.24 -20.35 23.11
CA ASN A 366 12.46 -19.73 23.63
C ASN A 366 13.46 -19.27 22.55
N THR A 367 12.98 -18.88 21.38
CA THR A 367 13.81 -18.29 20.32
C THR A 367 14.48 -17.01 20.84
N PRO A 368 15.81 -16.84 20.68
CA PRO A 368 16.48 -15.61 21.07
C PRO A 368 15.87 -14.38 20.38
N GLU A 369 15.74 -13.28 21.11
CA GLU A 369 15.26 -12.01 20.52
C GLU A 369 16.16 -11.55 19.36
N GLU A 370 17.47 -11.77 19.47
CA GLU A 370 18.47 -11.41 18.46
C GLU A 370 19.41 -12.58 18.19
N HIS A 371 19.75 -12.80 16.92
CA HIS A 371 20.76 -13.74 16.45
C HIS A 371 21.27 -13.28 15.07
N GLY A 372 22.42 -13.80 14.62
CA GLY A 372 23.11 -13.32 13.43
C GLY A 372 23.07 -14.25 12.21
N GLU A 373 22.62 -15.49 12.39
CA GLU A 373 22.65 -16.58 11.39
C GLU A 373 21.27 -17.22 11.31
N LEU A 374 21.04 -18.13 10.36
CA LEU A 374 19.80 -18.91 10.30
C LEU A 374 19.63 -19.77 11.56
N TYR A 375 18.62 -19.44 12.38
CA TYR A 375 18.36 -20.08 13.67
C TYR A 375 17.24 -21.14 13.55
N PRO A 376 17.46 -22.39 14.00
CA PRO A 376 16.44 -23.43 13.90
C PRO A 376 15.30 -23.23 14.90
N LEU A 377 14.06 -23.27 14.41
CA LEU A 377 12.85 -23.14 15.22
C LEU A 377 12.16 -24.49 15.47
N GLY A 378 12.26 -25.41 14.50
CA GLY A 378 11.58 -26.70 14.55
C GLY A 378 11.48 -27.33 13.17
N SER A 379 10.46 -28.18 12.99
CA SER A 379 10.18 -28.80 11.69
C SER A 379 8.70 -29.17 11.57
N PHE A 380 8.21 -29.29 10.34
CA PHE A 380 6.90 -29.86 10.03
C PHE A 380 6.99 -30.86 8.88
N ALA A 381 5.97 -31.71 8.76
CA ALA A 381 5.88 -32.68 7.68
C ALA A 381 4.73 -32.33 6.73
N VAL A 382 4.88 -32.69 5.46
CA VAL A 382 3.80 -32.72 4.47
C VAL A 382 4.00 -33.99 3.63
N GLY A 383 3.07 -34.93 3.71
CA GLY A 383 3.23 -36.24 3.08
C GLY A 383 4.49 -36.98 3.58
N ASP A 384 5.43 -37.26 2.67
CA ASP A 384 6.73 -37.89 2.94
C ASP A 384 7.89 -36.88 3.07
N LEU A 385 7.60 -35.58 2.99
CA LEU A 385 8.61 -34.51 3.10
C LEU A 385 8.64 -33.95 4.51
N ILE A 386 9.85 -33.63 4.99
CA ILE A 386 10.07 -32.94 6.26
C ILE A 386 10.78 -31.62 5.98
N PHE A 387 10.19 -30.54 6.46
CA PHE A 387 10.70 -29.18 6.33
C PHE A 387 11.24 -28.72 7.67
N ASP A 388 12.53 -28.37 7.71
CA ASP A 388 13.11 -27.62 8.82
C ASP A 388 12.71 -26.15 8.71
N VAL A 389 12.43 -25.56 9.86
CA VAL A 389 11.97 -24.18 10.00
C VAL A 389 13.12 -23.39 10.57
N LEU A 390 13.59 -22.41 9.82
CA LEU A 390 14.70 -21.54 10.20
C LEU A 390 14.21 -20.11 10.30
N GLU A 391 14.73 -19.33 11.23
CA GLU A 391 14.49 -17.90 11.34
C GLU A 391 15.71 -17.12 10.83
N GLY A 392 15.48 -16.07 10.04
CA GLY A 392 16.51 -15.09 9.69
C GLY A 392 16.77 -14.09 10.82
N SER A 393 17.85 -13.32 10.71
CA SER A 393 18.29 -12.37 11.75
C SER A 393 17.39 -11.11 11.86
N GLY A 394 16.31 -11.06 11.08
CA GLY A 394 15.34 -9.97 11.04
C GLY A 394 15.75 -8.85 10.09
N GLY A 395 16.47 -9.20 9.03
CA GLY A 395 17.05 -8.24 8.09
C GLY A 395 16.03 -7.70 7.10
N HIS A 396 15.28 -8.57 6.44
CA HIS A 396 14.17 -8.15 5.61
C HIS A 396 13.01 -7.70 6.50
N VAL A 397 12.55 -8.56 7.41
CA VAL A 397 11.62 -8.19 8.49
C VAL A 397 11.85 -9.04 9.73
N TYR A 398 11.60 -8.44 10.90
CA TYR A 398 11.81 -9.12 12.18
C TYR A 398 10.84 -10.30 12.36
N GLY A 399 11.40 -11.52 12.48
CA GLY A 399 10.65 -12.77 12.51
C GLY A 399 10.50 -13.46 11.16
N GLU A 400 11.24 -13.06 10.13
CA GLU A 400 11.32 -13.77 8.86
C GLU A 400 11.74 -15.25 9.04
N MET A 401 11.07 -16.14 8.32
CA MET A 401 11.23 -17.59 8.36
C MET A 401 11.56 -18.14 6.98
N ILE A 402 12.30 -19.24 6.99
CA ILE A 402 12.69 -20.02 5.83
C ILE A 402 12.25 -21.47 6.10
N PHE A 403 11.62 -22.09 5.12
CA PHE A 403 11.21 -23.50 5.20
C PHE A 403 12.05 -24.33 4.25
N TRP A 404 12.86 -25.24 4.78
CA TRP A 404 13.82 -26.01 4.00
C TRP A 404 13.51 -27.50 4.09
N GLU A 405 13.15 -28.11 2.97
CA GLU A 405 13.00 -29.57 2.88
C GLU A 405 14.35 -30.29 3.13
N ARG A 406 14.38 -31.24 4.06
CA ARG A 406 15.63 -31.86 4.59
C ARG A 406 16.54 -32.49 3.55
N GLU A 407 15.99 -33.06 2.50
CA GLU A 407 16.77 -33.67 1.41
C GLU A 407 17.15 -32.65 0.32
N GLY A 408 16.78 -31.37 0.51
CA GLY A 408 17.14 -30.27 -0.37
C GLY A 408 16.33 -30.19 -1.65
N ARG A 409 15.12 -30.77 -1.69
CA ARG A 409 14.26 -30.72 -2.88
C ARG A 409 13.69 -29.32 -3.12
N ALA A 410 13.27 -28.64 -2.06
CA ALA A 410 12.72 -27.30 -2.13
C ALA A 410 13.07 -26.47 -0.88
N ILE A 411 13.18 -25.16 -1.07
CA ILE A 411 13.36 -24.17 -0.02
C ILE A 411 12.46 -22.96 -0.27
N PHE A 412 11.69 -22.56 0.75
CA PHE A 412 10.85 -21.37 0.73
C PHE A 412 11.56 -20.26 1.48
N THR A 413 11.94 -19.21 0.78
CA THR A 413 12.83 -18.15 1.30
C THR A 413 12.11 -16.84 1.57
N GLY A 414 10.87 -16.70 1.10
CA GLY A 414 10.19 -15.41 1.03
C GLY A 414 11.09 -14.40 0.33
N ASP A 415 11.21 -13.21 0.91
CA ASP A 415 11.97 -12.10 0.34
C ASP A 415 13.48 -12.12 0.61
N ASN A 416 13.96 -13.09 1.37
CA ASN A 416 15.38 -13.22 1.66
C ASN A 416 16.18 -13.59 0.39
N LEU A 417 15.59 -14.36 -0.52
CA LEU A 417 16.17 -14.75 -1.80
C LEU A 417 15.07 -14.83 -2.87
N VAL A 418 15.16 -13.97 -3.88
CA VAL A 418 14.16 -13.83 -4.94
C VAL A 418 14.84 -13.79 -6.31
N ASN A 419 14.23 -14.41 -7.32
CA ASN A 419 14.71 -14.42 -8.69
C ASN A 419 14.22 -13.19 -9.48
N ILE A 420 14.82 -12.03 -9.20
CA ILE A 420 14.45 -10.75 -9.84
C ILE A 420 14.61 -10.81 -11.37
N GLN A 421 15.58 -11.59 -11.88
CA GLN A 421 15.81 -11.73 -13.32
C GLN A 421 14.73 -12.56 -14.03
N GLY A 422 13.95 -13.35 -13.28
CA GLY A 422 12.87 -14.16 -13.80
C GLY A 422 11.51 -13.46 -13.84
N PHE A 423 11.41 -12.23 -13.33
CA PHE A 423 10.15 -11.49 -13.28
C PHE A 423 9.58 -11.25 -14.67
N SER A 424 8.25 -11.38 -14.79
CA SER A 424 7.54 -10.82 -15.94
C SER A 424 7.70 -9.28 -15.96
N PRO A 425 7.47 -8.61 -17.11
CA PRO A 425 7.46 -7.15 -17.17
C PRO A 425 6.55 -6.50 -16.12
N GLU A 426 5.36 -7.06 -15.92
CA GLU A 426 4.36 -6.62 -14.94
C GLU A 426 4.90 -6.77 -13.51
N GLN A 427 5.46 -7.94 -13.19
CA GLN A 427 6.06 -8.19 -11.87
C GLN A 427 7.23 -7.23 -11.60
N ALA A 428 8.09 -6.97 -12.60
CA ALA A 428 9.21 -6.06 -12.47
C ALA A 428 8.76 -4.61 -12.26
N GLU A 429 7.72 -4.18 -12.96
CA GLU A 429 7.11 -2.86 -12.75
C GLU A 429 6.58 -2.72 -11.33
N PHE A 430 5.78 -3.68 -10.87
CA PHE A 430 5.15 -3.62 -9.56
C PHE A 430 6.19 -3.66 -8.42
N ASN A 431 7.15 -4.57 -8.50
CA ASN A 431 8.19 -4.73 -7.48
C ASN A 431 9.14 -3.52 -7.39
N ALA A 432 9.18 -2.63 -8.38
CA ALA A 432 9.94 -1.39 -8.32
C ALA A 432 9.28 -0.31 -7.46
N LEU A 433 7.97 -0.41 -7.18
CA LEU A 433 7.21 0.62 -6.47
C LEU A 433 7.56 0.69 -4.98
N ALA A 434 7.64 -0.45 -4.29
CA ALA A 434 7.91 -0.49 -2.85
C ALA A 434 9.30 0.08 -2.50
N PRO A 435 10.42 -0.31 -3.15
CA PRO A 435 11.72 0.27 -2.90
C PRO A 435 11.76 1.80 -3.08
N TYR A 436 10.99 2.35 -4.03
CA TYR A 436 10.87 3.80 -4.18
C TYR A 436 10.09 4.43 -3.01
N LEU A 437 8.89 3.93 -2.72
CA LEU A 437 7.97 4.55 -1.75
C LEU A 437 8.45 4.46 -0.29
N MET A 438 9.21 3.42 0.07
CA MET A 438 9.78 3.28 1.41
C MET A 438 11.30 3.39 1.46
N THR A 439 12.00 3.70 0.37
CA THR A 439 13.48 3.78 0.24
C THR A 439 14.25 2.46 0.37
N SER A 440 13.73 1.46 1.10
CA SER A 440 14.28 0.11 1.16
C SER A 440 13.22 -0.86 1.66
N VAL A 441 13.13 -2.04 1.05
CA VAL A 441 12.27 -3.14 1.51
C VAL A 441 12.82 -3.88 2.73
N ASN A 442 14.11 -3.71 3.04
CA ASN A 442 14.74 -4.34 4.19
C ASN A 442 14.70 -3.41 5.41
N VAL A 443 14.26 -3.93 6.55
CA VAL A 443 14.35 -3.24 7.84
C VAL A 443 15.81 -2.99 8.25
N ASP A 444 16.70 -3.95 7.95
CA ASP A 444 18.16 -3.86 8.07
C ASP A 444 18.83 -4.56 6.88
N SER A 445 19.33 -3.75 5.94
CA SER A 445 19.95 -4.27 4.71
C SER A 445 21.23 -5.06 4.93
N GLN A 446 21.97 -4.81 6.03
CA GLN A 446 23.20 -5.57 6.33
C GLN A 446 22.84 -6.98 6.77
N LYS A 447 21.90 -7.10 7.70
CA LYS A 447 21.34 -8.39 8.14
C LYS A 447 20.71 -9.17 6.98
N ALA A 448 19.89 -8.51 6.15
CA ALA A 448 19.24 -9.16 5.00
C ALA A 448 20.29 -9.72 4.01
N THR A 449 21.36 -8.95 3.78
CA THR A 449 22.46 -9.39 2.90
C THR A 449 23.22 -10.57 3.49
N ALA A 450 23.44 -10.59 4.81
CA ALA A 450 24.10 -11.71 5.49
C ALA A 450 23.29 -13.00 5.36
N ILE A 451 21.98 -12.96 5.66
CA ILE A 451 21.08 -14.12 5.52
C ILE A 451 21.02 -14.60 4.07
N ARG A 452 20.92 -13.69 3.09
CA ARG A 452 20.95 -14.08 1.67
C ARG A 452 22.23 -14.82 1.28
N ARG A 453 23.39 -14.34 1.73
CA ARG A 453 24.69 -15.00 1.47
C ARG A 453 24.78 -16.38 2.12
N GLU A 454 24.26 -16.49 3.33
CA GLU A 454 24.19 -17.75 4.05
C GLU A 454 23.29 -18.76 3.32
N LEU A 455 22.10 -18.35 2.88
CA LEU A 455 21.21 -19.18 2.07
C LEU A 455 21.90 -19.68 0.81
N ILE A 456 22.51 -18.80 0.02
CA ILE A 456 23.24 -19.18 -1.20
C ILE A 456 24.33 -20.21 -0.88
N THR A 457 25.11 -19.97 0.18
CA THR A 457 26.20 -20.86 0.58
C THR A 457 25.70 -22.24 1.01
N ARG A 458 24.66 -22.30 1.86
CA ARG A 458 24.09 -23.56 2.33
C ARG A 458 23.44 -24.33 1.17
N ILE A 459 22.72 -23.65 0.26
CA ILE A 459 22.10 -24.29 -0.91
C ILE A 459 23.18 -24.86 -1.84
N THR A 460 24.19 -24.06 -2.20
CA THR A 460 25.30 -24.51 -3.05
C THR A 460 26.03 -25.70 -2.42
N ALA A 461 26.30 -25.68 -1.11
CA ALA A 461 26.93 -26.81 -0.42
C ALA A 461 26.07 -28.08 -0.47
N MET A 462 24.74 -27.93 -0.34
CA MET A 462 23.80 -29.04 -0.46
C MET A 462 23.79 -29.61 -1.89
N GLU A 463 23.71 -28.76 -2.92
CA GLU A 463 23.70 -29.20 -4.33
C GLU A 463 24.99 -29.92 -4.71
N ILE A 464 26.15 -29.44 -4.24
CA ILE A 464 27.45 -30.11 -4.42
C ILE A 464 27.46 -31.49 -3.74
N ARG A 465 26.93 -31.57 -2.51
CA ARG A 465 26.92 -32.81 -1.72
C ARG A 465 25.99 -33.87 -2.30
N THR A 466 24.82 -33.47 -2.80
CA THR A 466 23.77 -34.39 -3.26
C THR A 466 23.78 -34.64 -4.77
N GLY A 467 24.42 -33.76 -5.54
CA GLY A 467 24.35 -33.75 -7.00
C GLY A 467 22.97 -33.37 -7.56
N LYS A 468 22.08 -32.82 -6.73
CA LYS A 468 20.71 -32.44 -7.10
C LYS A 468 20.50 -30.95 -6.90
N SER A 469 19.80 -30.31 -7.84
CA SER A 469 19.41 -28.90 -7.70
C SER A 469 18.26 -28.73 -6.70
N CYS A 470 18.26 -27.59 -6.00
CA CYS A 470 17.19 -27.20 -5.09
C CYS A 470 16.20 -26.25 -5.78
N PHE A 471 14.90 -26.50 -5.65
CA PHE A 471 13.88 -25.51 -6.03
C PHE A 471 13.81 -24.39 -5.00
N ILE A 472 14.13 -23.17 -5.42
CA ILE A 472 14.03 -21.96 -4.62
C ILE A 472 12.67 -21.31 -4.89
N CYS A 473 11.87 -21.24 -3.84
CA CYS A 473 10.54 -20.65 -3.79
C CYS A 473 10.64 -19.28 -3.10
N GLY A 474 10.86 -18.23 -3.89
CA GLY A 474 10.97 -16.85 -3.41
C GLY A 474 9.61 -16.18 -3.17
N GLY A 475 9.62 -15.02 -2.51
CA GLY A 475 8.38 -14.29 -2.22
C GLY A 475 7.64 -13.77 -3.46
N HIS A 476 8.38 -13.53 -4.54
CA HIS A 476 7.84 -13.03 -5.81
C HIS A 476 8.46 -13.74 -7.00
N GLY A 477 7.71 -13.79 -8.10
CA GLY A 477 8.21 -14.28 -9.39
C GLY A 477 8.37 -15.80 -9.43
N PRO A 478 9.06 -16.33 -10.46
CA PRO A 478 9.05 -17.75 -10.73
C PRO A 478 9.95 -18.56 -9.82
N LEU A 479 9.65 -19.85 -9.80
CA LEU A 479 10.53 -20.84 -9.19
C LEU A 479 11.92 -20.75 -9.86
N SER A 480 12.95 -21.05 -9.07
CA SER A 480 14.33 -20.92 -9.54
C SER A 480 15.25 -21.99 -8.98
N PHE A 481 16.44 -22.11 -9.56
CA PHE A 481 17.55 -22.88 -9.02
C PHE A 481 18.79 -22.00 -8.95
N LEU A 482 19.80 -22.40 -8.18
CA LEU A 482 21.08 -21.69 -8.19
C LEU A 482 21.92 -22.12 -9.40
N LYS A 483 22.39 -21.14 -10.16
CA LYS A 483 23.44 -21.29 -11.16
C LYS A 483 24.52 -20.27 -10.88
N GLU A 484 25.74 -20.74 -10.62
CA GLU A 484 26.89 -19.87 -10.28
C GLU A 484 26.57 -18.89 -9.11
N GLY A 485 25.82 -19.37 -8.12
CA GLY A 485 25.43 -18.59 -6.95
C GLY A 485 24.31 -17.57 -7.19
N LYS A 486 23.63 -17.61 -8.34
CA LYS A 486 22.49 -16.74 -8.66
C LYS A 486 21.22 -17.54 -8.94
N PRO A 487 20.05 -17.11 -8.45
CA PRO A 487 18.77 -17.68 -8.87
C PRO A 487 18.55 -17.50 -10.38
N VAL A 488 18.09 -18.54 -11.06
CA VAL A 488 17.70 -18.52 -12.48
C VAL A 488 16.37 -19.25 -12.67
N LYS A 489 15.52 -18.78 -13.60
CA LYS A 489 14.16 -19.33 -13.85
C LYS A 489 14.26 -20.79 -14.31
N LEU A 490 13.25 -21.61 -13.99
CA LEU A 490 13.08 -22.91 -14.66
C LEU A 490 12.97 -22.71 -16.17
N GLY A 491 13.69 -23.54 -16.93
CA GLY A 491 13.74 -23.48 -18.39
C GLY A 491 12.49 -24.00 -19.07
#